data_AF-A0A352KLT7-F1
#
_entry.id   AF-A0A352KLT7-F1
#
_cell.length_a   1.000
_cell.length_b   1.000
_cell.length_c   1.000
_cell.angle_alpha   90.00
_cell.angle_beta   90.00
_cell.angle_gamma   90.00
#
_symmetry.space_group_name_H-M   'P 1'
#
loop_
_entity.id
_entity.type
_entity.pdbx_description
1 polymer ?
#
loop_
_entity_poly.entity_id
_entity_poly.type
_entity_poly.pdbx_seq_one_letter_code
_entity_poly.pdbx_strand_id
1 'polypeptide(L)' 'SGYVQRAVDLFPKQGSKAPWRLYQNYVKDIFSLKYGTLQDEAMQFKKASADVLETADKPELDVA' A
#
# COMPACT_ATOMS: atom_id res chain seq x y z
N SER A 1 24.36 -16.65 -5.49
CA SER A 1 23.29 -16.06 -4.66
C SER A 1 23.51 -14.56 -4.43
N GLY A 2 23.53 -13.74 -5.49
CA GLY A 2 23.90 -12.31 -5.41
C GLY A 2 22.78 -11.32 -5.77
N TYR A 3 21.59 -11.81 -6.10
CA TYR A 3 20.50 -10.96 -6.59
C TYR A 3 19.98 -10.01 -5.50
N VAL A 4 19.94 -10.47 -4.24
CA VAL A 4 19.60 -9.64 -3.08
C VAL A 4 20.57 -8.47 -2.94
N GLN A 5 21.88 -8.73 -2.95
CA GLN A 5 22.92 -7.70 -2.79
C GLN A 5 22.84 -6.61 -3.88
N ARG A 6 22.50 -6.99 -5.12
CA ARG A 6 22.37 -6.05 -6.25
C ARG A 6 21.14 -5.14 -6.14
N ALA A 7 20.12 -5.56 -5.39
CA ALA A 7 18.86 -4.85 -5.27
C ALA A 7 18.68 -4.14 -3.93
N VAL A 8 19.66 -4.21 -3.01
CA VAL A 8 19.56 -3.59 -1.67
C VAL A 8 19.24 -2.09 -1.78
N ASP A 9 19.85 -1.38 -2.72
CA ASP A 9 19.63 0.05 -2.92
C ASP A 9 18.21 0.38 -3.45
N LEU A 10 17.51 -0.62 -3.98
CA LEU A 10 16.14 -0.52 -4.47
C LEU A 10 15.10 -0.89 -3.40
N PHE A 11 15.53 -1.32 -2.20
CA PHE A 11 14.60 -1.76 -1.18
C PHE A 11 13.73 -0.60 -0.69
N PRO A 12 12.41 -0.85 -0.50
CA PRO A 12 11.53 0.16 0.05
C PRO A 12 11.96 0.50 1.48
N LYS A 13 11.95 1.78 1.81
CA LYS A 13 12.28 2.27 3.15
C LYS A 13 11.02 2.29 4.01
N GLN A 14 11.17 1.90 5.27
CA GLN A 14 10.08 1.98 6.23
C GLN A 14 9.71 3.44 6.54
N GLY A 15 8.42 3.72 6.75
CA GLY A 15 7.94 5.02 7.18
C GLY A 15 8.46 5.41 8.57
N SER A 16 8.67 6.72 8.78
CA SER A 16 9.23 7.26 10.01
C SER A 16 8.20 7.42 11.14
N LYS A 17 6.90 7.49 10.80
CA LYS A 17 5.77 7.75 11.70
C LYS A 17 4.60 6.81 11.40
N ALA A 18 3.70 6.66 12.36
CA ALA A 18 2.43 5.96 12.16
C ALA A 18 1.57 6.70 11.10
N PRO A 19 0.70 6.01 10.35
CA PRO A 19 0.48 4.55 10.36
C PRO A 19 1.55 3.74 9.60
N TRP A 20 2.49 4.39 8.92
CA TRP A 20 3.46 3.76 8.01
C TRP A 20 4.72 3.17 8.67
N ARG A 21 4.74 3.08 10.00
CA ARG A 21 5.86 2.57 10.79
C ARG A 21 5.47 1.26 11.47
N LEU A 22 6.17 0.18 11.13
CA LEU A 22 6.05 -1.10 11.82
C LEU A 22 6.95 -1.14 13.07
N TYR A 23 6.42 -1.60 14.20
CA TYR A 23 7.16 -1.59 15.46
C TYR A 23 7.87 -2.91 15.78
N GLN A 24 7.68 -3.97 14.99
CA GLN A 24 8.18 -5.32 15.30
C GLN A 24 7.74 -5.75 16.71
N ASN A 25 6.60 -5.23 17.16
CA ASN A 25 6.02 -5.45 18.47
C ASN A 25 4.55 -5.76 18.26
N TYR A 26 4.21 -7.03 18.40
CA TYR A 26 2.90 -7.54 18.03
C TYR A 26 1.74 -6.81 18.72
N VAL A 27 1.87 -6.50 20.01
CA VAL A 27 0.82 -5.79 20.78
C VAL A 27 0.62 -4.39 20.22
N LYS A 28 1.70 -3.64 20.02
CA LYS A 28 1.65 -2.28 19.47
C LYS A 28 1.15 -2.26 18.03
N ASP A 29 1.54 -3.26 17.25
CA ASP A 29 1.13 -3.40 15.86
C ASP A 29 -0.36 -3.77 15.76
N ILE A 30 -0.93 -4.55 16.70
CA ILE A 30 -2.39 -4.75 16.77
C ILE A 30 -3.12 -3.43 16.97
N PHE A 31 -2.71 -2.62 17.96
CA PHE A 31 -3.37 -1.34 18.19
C PHE A 31 -3.23 -0.40 16.99
N SER A 32 -2.07 -0.40 16.33
CA SER A 32 -1.80 0.50 15.21
C SER A 32 -2.49 0.07 13.91
N LEU A 33 -2.48 -1.23 13.59
CA LEU A 33 -3.00 -1.76 12.31
C LEU A 33 -4.47 -2.13 12.35
N LYS A 34 -4.95 -2.68 13.48
CA LYS A 34 -6.35 -3.15 13.60
C LYS A 34 -7.30 -2.05 14.08
N TYR A 35 -6.82 -1.18 14.96
CA TYR A 35 -7.66 -0.17 15.63
C TYR A 35 -7.22 1.27 15.36
N GLY A 36 -6.05 1.47 14.75
CA GLY A 36 -5.52 2.79 14.43
C GLY A 36 -6.22 3.40 13.22
N THR A 37 -6.23 4.73 13.16
CA THR A 37 -6.74 5.46 12.00
C THR A 37 -5.71 5.44 10.87
N LEU A 38 -6.18 5.30 9.64
CA LEU A 38 -5.34 5.44 8.43
C LEU A 38 -5.33 6.88 7.90
N GLN A 39 -5.79 7.85 8.70
CA GLN A 39 -5.79 9.26 8.33
C GLN A 39 -4.37 9.80 8.43
N ASP A 40 -3.78 10.13 7.28
CA ASP A 40 -2.43 10.66 7.17
C ASP A 40 -2.38 11.70 6.04
N GLU A 41 -1.49 12.68 6.14
CA GLU A 41 -1.35 13.74 5.12
C GLU A 41 -0.82 13.20 3.77
N ALA A 42 -0.11 12.07 3.78
CA ALA A 42 0.44 11.47 2.56
C ALA A 42 -0.61 10.68 1.74
N MET A 43 -1.83 10.46 2.26
CA MET A 43 -2.85 9.67 1.58
C MET A 43 -4.25 10.28 1.74
N GLN A 44 -5.02 10.31 0.64
CA GLN A 44 -6.42 10.74 0.65
C GLN A 44 -7.33 9.61 0.17
N PHE A 45 -8.40 9.36 0.93
CA PHE A 45 -9.43 8.41 0.54
C PHE A 45 -10.52 9.14 -0.25
N LYS A 46 -10.86 8.61 -1.43
CA LYS A 46 -11.99 9.07 -2.24
C LYS A 46 -12.96 7.93 -2.48
N LYS A 47 -14.24 8.23 -2.63
CA LYS A 47 -15.21 7.25 -3.13
C LYS A 47 -14.79 6.86 -4.56
N ALA A 48 -14.95 5.58 -4.90
CA ALA A 48 -14.81 5.15 -6.28
C ALA A 48 -15.81 5.93 -7.15
N SER A 49 -15.33 6.53 -8.24
CA SER A 49 -16.21 7.13 -9.24
C SER A 49 -16.83 6.03 -10.08
N ALA A 50 -18.13 6.14 -10.36
CA ALA A 50 -18.87 5.17 -11.16
C ALA A 50 -18.20 4.91 -12.53
N ASP A 51 -17.59 5.93 -13.13
CA ASP A 51 -16.88 5.84 -14.42
C ASP A 51 -15.69 4.85 -14.42
N VAL A 52 -15.02 4.68 -13.28
CA VAL A 52 -13.89 3.74 -13.15
C VAL A 52 -14.38 2.31 -12.99
N LEU A 53 -15.57 2.12 -12.40
CA LEU A 53 -16.18 0.81 -12.24
C LEU A 53 -16.71 0.27 -13.59
N GLU A 54 -17.16 1.15 -14.49
CA GLU A 54 -17.58 0.80 -15.85
C GLU A 54 -16.40 0.37 -16.76
N THR A 55 -15.21 0.97 -16.56
CA THR A 55 -14.00 0.64 -17.33
C THR A 55 -13.42 -0.73 -16.95
N ALA A 56 -13.58 -1.14 -15.69
CA ALA A 56 -12.99 -2.38 -15.17
C ALA A 56 -13.73 -3.66 -15.61
N ASP A 57 -14.95 -3.55 -16.17
CA ASP A 57 -15.80 -4.69 -16.55
C ASP A 57 -15.81 -4.96 -18.07
N LYS A 58 -15.10 -4.17 -18.88
CA LYS A 58 -14.90 -4.48 -20.30
C LYS A 58 -13.72 -5.44 -20.46
N PRO A 59 -13.91 -6.71 -20.89
CA PRO A 59 -12.79 -7.53 -21.32
C PRO A 59 -12.23 -6.91 -22.59
N GLU A 60 -10.98 -6.46 -22.53
CA GLU A 60 -10.19 -6.01 -23.69
C GLU A 60 -9.94 -7.23 -24.59
N LEU A 61 -10.86 -7.49 -25.51
CA LEU A 61 -10.68 -8.39 -26.64
C LEU A 61 -10.44 -7.53 -27.89
N ASP A 62 -9.21 -7.07 -28.07
CA ASP A 62 -8.74 -6.56 -29.36
C ASP A 62 -7.25 -6.90 -29.54
N VAL A 63 -6.98 -8.16 -29.88
CA VAL A 63 -5.81 -8.53 -30.70
C VAL A 63 -6.32 -9.42 -31.83
N ALA A 64 -6.63 -8.79 -32.96
CA ALA A 64 -6.81 -9.41 -34.27
C ALA A 64 -5.77 -8.82 -35.23
#